data_AF-A0A1T2L1T7-F1
#
_entry.id   AF-A0A1T2L1T7-F1
#
_cell.length_a   1.000
_cell.length_b   1.000
_cell.length_c   1.000
_cell.angle_alpha   90.00
_cell.angle_beta   90.00
_cell.angle_gamma   90.00
#
_symmetry.space_group_name_H-M   'P 1'
#
loop_
_entity.id
_entity.type
_entity.pdbx_description
1 polymer ?
#
loop_
_entity_poly.entity_id
_entity_poly.type
_entity_poly.pdbx_seq_one_letter_code
_entity_poly.pdbx_strand_id
1 'polypeptide(L)'
;MSSPIKCLGKWFDASLQDRDNVRKLEQQVQDGLKKIDSCGLPGKFKAWLYQHALLPRLILPMMLYEVSGTAVEALERSASRHLRK
;
A
#
# COMPACT_ATOMS: atom_id res chain seq x y z
N MET A 1 -8.97 28.26 -1.00
CA MET A 1 -8.18 27.00 -1.04
C MET A 1 -8.95 26.01 -1.89
N SER A 2 -8.35 25.47 -2.94
CA SER A 2 -8.99 24.51 -3.85
C SER A 2 -9.08 23.13 -3.20
N SER A 3 -10.28 22.54 -3.16
CA SER A 3 -10.46 21.16 -2.68
C SER A 3 -9.81 20.17 -3.65
N PRO A 4 -9.17 19.09 -3.15
CA PRO A 4 -8.61 18.06 -4.01
C PRO A 4 -9.71 17.34 -4.80
N ILE A 5 -9.43 17.00 -6.05
CA ILE A 5 -10.38 16.37 -6.98
C ILE A 5 -9.98 14.91 -7.19
N LYS A 6 -10.96 14.00 -7.26
CA LYS A 6 -10.73 12.60 -7.60
C LYS A 6 -11.07 12.33 -9.06
N CYS A 7 -10.13 11.74 -9.80
CA CYS A 7 -10.34 11.29 -11.18
C CYS A 7 -9.71 9.91 -11.39
N LEU A 8 -10.45 8.97 -11.98
CA LEU A 8 -10.01 7.59 -12.26
C LEU A 8 -9.36 6.86 -11.07
N GLY A 9 -9.82 7.15 -9.85
CA GLY A 9 -9.28 6.55 -8.62
C GLY A 9 -8.09 7.31 -8.01
N LYS A 10 -7.48 8.23 -8.75
CA LYS A 10 -6.38 9.11 -8.32
C LYS A 10 -6.92 10.41 -7.71
N TRP A 11 -6.29 10.86 -6.62
CA TRP A 11 -6.55 12.17 -6.04
C TRP A 11 -5.53 13.20 -6.51
N PHE A 12 -6.01 14.35 -6.96
CA PHE A 12 -5.21 15.49 -7.38
C PHE A 12 -5.43 16.62 -6.38
N ASP A 13 -4.35 17.06 -5.74
CA ASP A 13 -4.34 18.26 -4.91
C ASP A 13 -3.78 19.45 -5.69
N ALA A 14 -3.73 20.63 -5.04
CA ALA A 14 -3.21 21.84 -5.65
C ALA A 14 -1.72 21.77 -6.00
N SER A 15 -0.95 20.87 -5.37
CA SER A 15 0.47 20.67 -5.66
C SER A 15 0.70 19.85 -6.92
N LEU A 16 -0.32 19.08 -7.34
CA LEU A 16 -0.26 18.09 -8.43
C LEU A 16 0.84 17.03 -8.23
N GLN A 17 1.36 16.90 -7.01
CA GLN A 17 2.37 15.92 -6.65
C GLN A 17 1.72 14.71 -6.00
N ASP A 18 2.31 13.53 -6.23
CA ASP A 18 1.81 12.29 -5.66
C ASP A 18 2.35 11.99 -4.25
N ARG A 19 3.16 12.86 -3.65
CA ARG A 19 3.86 12.62 -2.37
C ARG A 19 2.91 12.19 -1.25
N ASP A 20 1.81 12.91 -1.07
CA ASP A 20 0.83 12.61 -0.01
C ASP A 20 0.06 11.32 -0.30
N ASN A 21 -0.19 11.04 -1.57
CA ASN A 21 -0.85 9.81 -2.00
C ASN A 21 0.05 8.58 -1.82
N VAL A 22 1.34 8.71 -2.13
CA VAL A 22 2.37 7.68 -1.88
C VAL A 22 2.50 7.43 -0.38
N ARG A 23 2.56 8.47 0.46
CA ARG A 23 2.60 8.31 1.91
C ARG A 23 1.37 7.59 2.46
N LYS A 24 0.18 7.89 1.93
CA LYS A 24 -1.06 7.17 2.29
C LYS A 24 -1.00 5.70 1.85
N LEU A 25 -0.46 5.42 0.67
CA LEU A 25 -0.24 4.05 0.19
C LEU A 25 0.69 3.29 1.13
N GLU A 26 1.82 3.87 1.53
CA GLU A 26 2.75 3.25 2.47
C GLU A 26 2.07 2.91 3.81
N GLN A 27 1.26 3.83 4.34
CA GLN A 27 0.48 3.61 5.55
C GLN A 27 -0.53 2.47 5.37
N GLN A 28 -1.22 2.40 4.23
CA GLN A 28 -2.15 1.31 3.92
C GLN A 28 -1.46 -0.05 3.88
N VAL A 29 -0.23 -0.13 3.36
CA VAL A 29 0.58 -1.36 3.39
C VAL A 29 0.88 -1.76 4.83
N GLN A 30 1.39 -0.84 5.64
CA GLN A 30 1.73 -1.12 7.04
C GLN A 30 0.51 -1.59 7.84
N ASP A 31 -0.62 -0.90 7.70
CA ASP A 31 -1.84 -1.23 8.42
C ASP A 31 -2.44 -2.56 7.95
N GLY A 32 -2.37 -2.83 6.65
CA GLY A 32 -2.78 -4.12 6.07
C GLY A 32 -1.96 -5.29 6.60
N LEU A 33 -0.63 -5.14 6.60
CA LEU A 33 0.29 -6.16 7.12
C LEU A 33 0.09 -6.41 8.62
N LYS A 34 -0.06 -5.34 9.43
CA LYS A 34 -0.37 -5.47 10.86
C LYS A 34 -1.69 -6.19 11.11
N LYS A 35 -2.73 -5.90 10.31
CA LYS A 35 -4.02 -6.59 10.42
C LYS A 35 -3.87 -8.08 10.12
N ILE A 36 -3.18 -8.44 9.05
CA ILE A 36 -2.91 -9.85 8.71
C ILE A 36 -2.14 -10.55 9.84
N ASP A 37 -1.13 -9.90 10.40
CA ASP A 37 -0.35 -10.43 11.53
C ASP A 37 -1.25 -10.69 12.75
N SER A 38 -2.22 -9.79 13.01
CA SER A 38 -3.13 -9.87 14.16
C SER A 38 -4.23 -10.93 14.05
N CYS A 39 -4.49 -11.51 12.87
CA CYS A 39 -5.59 -12.46 12.68
C CYS A 39 -5.41 -13.83 13.36
N GLY A 40 -4.26 -14.11 13.98
CA GLY A 40 -3.99 -15.39 14.66
C GLY A 40 -3.94 -16.62 13.73
N LEU A 41 -3.92 -16.41 12.41
CA LEU A 41 -3.93 -17.49 11.43
C LEU A 41 -2.53 -18.13 11.27
N PRO A 42 -2.46 -19.42 10.88
CA PRO A 42 -1.22 -20.04 10.42
C PRO A 42 -0.55 -19.26 9.28
N GLY A 43 0.78 -19.27 9.23
CA GLY A 43 1.57 -18.47 8.28
C GLY A 43 1.16 -18.63 6.81
N LYS A 44 0.82 -19.86 6.37
CA LYS A 44 0.34 -20.11 5.00
C LYS A 44 -0.90 -19.30 4.63
N PHE A 45 -1.84 -19.11 5.57
CA PHE A 45 -3.05 -18.33 5.33
C PHE A 45 -2.80 -16.83 5.41
N LYS A 46 -1.83 -16.38 6.22
CA LYS A 46 -1.37 -14.99 6.21
C LYS A 46 -0.72 -14.62 4.88
N ALA A 47 0.14 -15.49 4.34
CA ALA A 47 0.73 -15.31 3.01
C ALA A 47 -0.36 -15.29 1.91
N TRP A 48 -1.36 -16.17 2.01
CA TRP A 48 -2.50 -16.15 1.10
C TRP A 48 -3.28 -14.82 1.17
N LEU A 49 -3.56 -14.31 2.38
CA LEU A 49 -4.22 -13.01 2.57
C LEU A 49 -3.39 -11.85 2.02
N TYR A 50 -2.08 -11.88 2.22
CA TYR A 50 -1.18 -10.90 1.61
C TYR A 50 -1.32 -10.91 0.09
N GLN A 51 -1.17 -12.09 -0.54
CA GLN A 51 -1.15 -12.24 -1.99
C GLN A 51 -2.50 -11.95 -2.66
N HIS A 52 -3.60 -12.40 -2.05
CA HIS A 52 -4.92 -12.39 -2.68
C HIS A 52 -5.88 -11.34 -2.11
N ALA A 53 -5.59 -10.74 -0.96
CA ALA A 53 -6.44 -9.69 -0.38
C ALA A 53 -5.74 -8.33 -0.34
N LEU A 54 -4.52 -8.25 0.20
CA LEU A 54 -3.82 -6.98 0.36
C LEU A 54 -3.19 -6.52 -0.96
N LEU A 55 -2.38 -7.35 -1.60
CA LEU A 55 -1.63 -6.99 -2.81
C LEU A 55 -2.52 -6.48 -3.95
N PRO A 56 -3.69 -7.10 -4.28
CA PRO A 56 -4.56 -6.58 -5.33
C PRO A 56 -5.09 -5.18 -5.07
N ARG A 57 -5.25 -4.79 -3.79
CA ARG A 57 -5.66 -3.43 -3.41
C ARG A 57 -4.53 -2.41 -3.57
N LEU A 58 -3.28 -2.86 -3.49
CA LEU A 58 -2.08 -2.02 -3.60
C LEU A 58 -1.63 -1.83 -5.06
N ILE A 59 -1.86 -2.80 -5.93
CA ILE A 59 -1.47 -2.72 -7.35
C ILE A 59 -2.07 -1.48 -8.02
N LEU A 60 -3.36 -1.22 -7.82
CA LEU A 60 -4.04 -0.09 -8.45
C LEU A 60 -3.40 1.28 -8.09
N PRO A 61 -3.23 1.65 -6.81
CA PRO A 61 -2.55 2.90 -6.46
C PRO A 61 -1.07 2.92 -6.88
N MET A 62 -0.37 1.78 -6.88
CA MET A 62 1.02 1.72 -7.37
C MET A 62 1.13 2.01 -8.87
N MET A 63 0.12 1.65 -9.66
CA MET A 63 0.06 1.96 -11.09
C MET A 63 -0.37 3.41 -11.38
N LEU A 64 -1.17 4.01 -10.49
CA LEU A 64 -1.74 5.36 -10.68
C LEU A 64 -0.82 6.49 -10.20
N TYR A 65 -0.04 6.25 -9.15
CA TYR A 65 0.84 7.24 -8.54
C TYR A 65 2.28 7.03 -8.98
N GLU A 66 3.05 8.12 -9.06
CA GLU A 66 4.49 8.05 -9.28
C GLU A 66 5.21 7.59 -8.00
N VAL A 67 5.18 6.28 -7.75
CA VAL A 67 5.90 5.66 -6.63
C VAL A 67 7.37 5.52 -7.02
N SER A 68 8.27 6.12 -6.24
CA SER A 68 9.72 5.96 -6.46
C SER A 68 10.16 4.50 -6.24
N GLY A 69 11.18 4.04 -6.96
CA GLY A 69 11.75 2.70 -6.75
C GLY A 69 12.18 2.47 -5.30
N THR A 70 12.74 3.48 -4.64
CA THR A 70 13.13 3.42 -3.22
C THR A 70 11.95 3.16 -2.28
N ALA A 71 10.78 3.72 -2.56
CA ALA A 71 9.56 3.48 -1.79
C ALA A 71 9.07 2.04 -2.02
N VAL A 72 9.10 1.55 -3.26
CA VAL A 72 8.75 0.15 -3.59
C VAL A 72 9.65 -0.83 -2.82
N GLU A 73 10.96 -0.62 -2.82
CA GLU A 73 11.91 -1.47 -2.07
C GLU A 73 11.66 -1.44 -0.55
N ALA A 74 11.26 -0.29 0.00
CA ALA A 74 10.92 -0.18 1.42
C ALA A 74 9.66 -0.98 1.76
N LEU A 75 8.65 -0.94 0.87
CA LEU A 75 7.42 -1.73 1.00
C LEU A 75 7.70 -3.22 0.90
N GLU A 76 8.50 -3.65 -0.08
CA GLU A 76 8.90 -5.04 -0.27
C GLU A 76 9.65 -5.58 0.96
N ARG A 77 10.59 -4.80 1.50
CA ARG A 77 11.30 -5.14 2.75
C ARG A 77 10.34 -5.30 3.92
N SER A 78 9.36 -4.42 4.04
CA SER A 78 8.35 -4.52 5.12
C SER A 78 7.48 -5.76 4.96
N ALA A 79 6.95 -6.02 3.77
CA ALA A 79 6.16 -7.22 3.49
C ALA A 79 6.96 -8.51 3.77
N SER A 80 8.20 -8.57 3.28
CA SER A 80 9.11 -9.69 3.53
C SER A 80 9.34 -9.96 5.01
N ARG A 81 9.46 -8.91 5.83
CA ARG A 81 9.61 -9.04 7.28
C ARG A 81 8.37 -9.63 7.95
N HIS A 82 7.17 -9.31 7.48
CA HIS A 82 5.92 -9.85 8.04
C HIS A 82 5.69 -11.31 7.61
N LEU A 83 5.98 -11.64 6.35
CA LEU A 83 5.76 -12.98 5.80
C LEU A 83 6.77 -14.04 6.29
N ARG A 84 7.94 -13.63 6.78
CA ARG A 84 8.96 -14.55 7.34
C ARG A 84 8.76 -14.89 8.81
N LYS A 85 7.78 -14.29 9.49
CA LYS A 85 7.42 -14.61 10.88
C LYS A 85 6.51 -15.82 10.93
#